data_AF-A0A434IPC9-F1
#
_entry.id   AF-A0A434IPC9-F1
#
_cell.length_a   1.000
_cell.length_b   1.000
_cell.length_c   1.000
_cell.angle_alpha   90.00
_cell.angle_beta   90.00
_cell.angle_gamma   90.00
#
_symmetry.space_group_name_H-M   'P 1'
#
loop_
_entity.id
_entity.type
_entity.pdbx_description
1 polymer ?
#
loop_
_entity_poly.entity_id
_entity_poly.type
_entity_poly.pdbx_seq_one_letter_code
_entity_poly.pdbx_strand_id
1 'polypeptide(L)' 'MPFTVIWYGRRGIVDKVSFDAEKAAKDHAIAMFPTRKGDDGIVSVEVRKDNGAVVFSHAEN' A
#
# COMPACT_ATOMS: atom_id res chain seq x y z
N MET A 1 -3.72 6.29 -15.74
CA MET A 1 -2.90 5.09 -15.44
C MET A 1 -3.21 4.71 -14.01
N PRO A 2 -3.69 3.50 -13.74
CA PRO A 2 -4.03 3.10 -12.38
C PRO A 2 -2.76 2.93 -11.53
N PHE A 3 -2.89 3.27 -10.25
CA PHE A 3 -1.91 3.04 -9.20
C PHE A 3 -2.47 1.98 -8.26
N THR A 4 -1.70 0.97 -7.94
CA THR A 4 -2.12 -0.11 -7.05
C THR A 4 -1.38 0.02 -5.73
N VAL A 5 -2.13 0.24 -4.65
CA VAL A 5 -1.65 0.09 -3.28
C VAL A 5 -1.66 -1.41 -2.96
N ILE A 6 -0.53 -1.95 -2.52
CA ILE A 6 -0.35 -3.34 -2.13
C ILE A 6 0.03 -3.36 -0.66
N TRP A 7 -0.77 -4.05 0.14
CA TRP A 7 -0.57 -4.24 1.57
C TRP A 7 0.12 -5.57 1.82
N TYR A 8 1.17 -5.56 2.62
CA TYR A 8 1.94 -6.74 3.00
C TYR A 8 1.85 -6.95 4.51
N GLY A 9 1.40 -8.13 4.89
CA GLY A 9 1.51 -8.64 6.25
C GLY A 9 2.72 -9.57 6.38
N ARG A 10 2.91 -10.13 7.57
CA ARG A 10 4.05 -11.05 7.85
C ARG A 10 4.09 -12.30 6.96
N ARG A 11 2.94 -12.69 6.38
CA ARG A 11 2.80 -13.91 5.54
C ARG A 11 2.78 -13.62 4.04
N GLY A 12 2.88 -12.36 3.61
CA GLY A 12 2.82 -11.96 2.20
C GLY A 12 1.78 -10.87 1.94
N ILE A 13 1.28 -10.81 0.71
CA ILE A 13 0.29 -9.80 0.29
C ILE A 13 -1.04 -10.08 1.00
N VAL A 14 -1.56 -9.08 1.70
CA VAL A 14 -2.85 -9.12 2.39
C VAL A 14 -3.94 -8.54 1.51
N ASP A 15 -3.70 -7.40 0.87
CA ASP A 15 -4.73 -6.69 0.11
C ASP A 15 -4.14 -5.84 -1.03
N LYS A 16 -4.95 -5.55 -2.05
CA LYS A 16 -4.59 -4.71 -3.19
C LYS A 16 -5.72 -3.77 -3.55
N VAL A 17 -5.45 -2.48 -3.64
CA VAL A 17 -6.44 -1.45 -3.97
C VAL A 17 -5.93 -0.60 -5.12
N SER A 18 -6.73 -0.47 -6.18
CA SER A 18 -6.43 0.37 -7.35
C SER A 18 -7.01 1.77 -7.21
N PHE A 19 -6.24 2.77 -7.64
CA PHE A 19 -6.57 4.19 -7.61
C PHE A 19 -6.24 4.84 -8.96
N ASP A 20 -7.04 5.82 -9.37
CA ASP A 20 -6.78 6.56 -10.61
C ASP A 20 -5.68 7.63 -10.48
N ALA A 21 -5.29 7.97 -9.24
CA ALA A 21 -4.31 9.03 -8.96
C ALA A 21 -3.24 8.60 -7.94
N GLU A 22 -1.98 8.93 -8.22
CA GLU A 22 -0.84 8.62 -7.34
C GLU A 22 -1.01 9.24 -5.96
N LYS A 23 -1.44 10.51 -5.91
CA LYS A 23 -1.66 11.23 -4.67
C LYS A 23 -2.71 10.54 -3.80
N ALA A 24 -3.82 10.10 -4.39
CA ALA A 24 -4.87 9.40 -3.67
C ALA A 24 -4.38 8.05 -3.12
N ALA A 25 -3.63 7.30 -3.93
CA ALA A 25 -3.03 6.04 -3.51
C ALA A 25 -2.04 6.20 -2.35
N LYS A 26 -1.16 7.21 -2.42
CA LYS A 26 -0.19 7.54 -1.37
C LYS A 26 -0.88 8.00 -0.09
N ASP A 27 -1.82 8.93 -0.21
CA ASP A 27 -2.58 9.48 0.93
C ASP A 27 -3.34 8.36 1.65
N HIS A 28 -4.02 7.49 0.89
CA HIS A 28 -4.70 6.33 1.43
C HIS A 28 -3.73 5.35 2.11
N ALA A 29 -2.59 5.04 1.49
CA ALA A 29 -1.58 4.16 2.06
C ALA A 29 -1.08 4.70 3.41
N ILE A 30 -0.74 6.00 3.50
CA ILE A 30 -0.24 6.62 4.74
C ILE A 30 -1.33 6.67 5.82
N ALA A 31 -2.55 7.06 5.45
CA ALA A 31 -3.66 7.19 6.39
C ALA A 31 -4.11 5.83 6.97
N MET A 32 -4.13 4.78 6.15
CA MET A 32 -4.63 3.45 6.54
C MET A 32 -3.57 2.55 7.16
N PHE A 33 -2.27 2.83 6.95
CA PHE A 33 -1.17 2.02 7.49
C PHE A 33 -1.23 1.81 9.01
N PRO A 34 -1.37 2.85 9.86
CA PRO A 34 -1.40 2.64 11.31
C PRO A 34 -2.59 1.79 11.77
N THR A 35 -3.77 1.99 11.19
CA THR A 35 -4.98 1.21 11.50
C THR A 35 -4.80 -0.26 11.10
N ARG A 36 -4.34 -0.52 9.87
CA ARG A 36 -4.14 -1.88 9.37
C ARG A 36 -2.93 -2.59 9.98
N LYS A 37 -1.94 -1.87 10.49
CA LYS A 37 -0.83 -2.45 11.26
C LYS A 37 -1.34 -3.09 12.54
N GLY A 38 -2.26 -2.43 13.24
CA GLY A 38 -2.84 -2.94 14.49
C GLY A 38 -3.84 -4.07 14.31
N ASP A 39 -4.73 -3.94 13.31
CA ASP A 39 -5.86 -4.87 13.13
C ASP A 39 -5.49 -6.07 12.23
N ASP A 40 -4.87 -5.80 11.08
CA ASP A 40 -4.53 -6.78 10.04
C ASP A 40 -3.08 -7.32 10.16
N GLY A 41 -2.26 -6.73 11.04
CA GLY A 41 -0.85 -7.09 11.17
C GLY A 41 -0.02 -6.73 9.93
N ILE A 42 -0.40 -5.67 9.23
CA ILE A 42 0.38 -5.10 8.11
C ILE A 42 1.76 -4.66 8.60
N VAL A 43 2.79 -5.05 7.87
CA VAL A 43 4.19 -4.68 8.12
C VAL A 43 4.73 -3.73 7.06
N SER A 44 4.15 -3.74 5.86
CA SER A 44 4.59 -2.89 4.76
C SER A 44 3.46 -2.58 3.79
N VAL A 45 3.54 -1.43 3.12
CA VAL A 45 2.65 -1.01 2.06
C VAL A 45 3.46 -0.44 0.90
N GLU A 46 3.08 -0.77 -0.31
CA GLU A 46 3.68 -0.21 -1.53
C GLU A 46 2.62 0.40 -2.42
N VAL A 47 2.95 1.46 -3.13
CA VAL A 47 2.15 1.96 -4.25
C VAL A 47 2.92 1.71 -5.52
N ARG A 48 2.32 0.97 -6.44
CA ARG A 48 2.89 0.63 -7.74
C ARG A 48 2.09 1.28 -8.86
N LYS A 49 2.77 1.64 -9.94
CA LYS A 49 2.16 1.98 -11.22
C LYS A 49 1.74 0.72 -11.94
N ASP A 50 0.84 0.86 -12.92
CA ASP A 50 0.44 -0.19 -13.86
C ASP A 50 1.63 -0.93 -14.52
N ASN A 51 2.72 -0.21 -14.82
CA ASN A 51 3.94 -0.80 -15.37
C ASN A 51 4.79 -1.59 -14.35
N GLY A 52 4.31 -1.77 -13.13
CA GLY A 52 5.00 -2.47 -12.04
C GLY A 52 6.00 -1.62 -11.24
N ALA A 53 6.25 -0.37 -11.62
CA ALA A 53 7.20 0.50 -10.90
C ALA A 53 6.64 0.94 -9.54
N VAL A 54 7.43 0.75 -8.48
CA VAL A 54 7.11 1.24 -7.13
C VAL A 54 7.35 2.75 -7.06
N VAL A 55 6.32 3.52 -6.71
CA VAL A 55 6.38 5.00 -6.58
C VAL A 55 6.31 5.46 -5.13
N PHE A 56 5.98 4.54 -4.23
CA PHE A 56 5.94 4.74 -2.79
C PHE A 56 6.09 3.39 -2.11
N SER A 57 6.86 3.35 -1.03
CA SER A 57 6.97 2.19 -0.16
C SER A 57 7.11 2.69 1.27
N HIS A 58 6.30 2.13 2.16
CA HIS A 58 6.36 2.43 3.58
C HIS A 58 6.35 1.11 4.36
N ALA A 59 7.35 0.93 5.21
CA ALA A 59 7.52 -0.23 6.05
C ALA A 59 7.95 0.25 7.43
N GLU A 60 7.38 -0.34 8.48
CA GLU A 60 7.83 -0.11 9.85
C GLU A 60 8.26 -1.45 10.45
N ASN A 61 9.45 -1.46 11.06
CA ASN A 61 10.06 -2.61 11.72
C ASN A 61 9.89 -2.53 13.23
#